data_AF-A0A1Q5DA82-F1
#
_entry.id   AF-A0A1Q5DA82-F1
#
_cell.length_a   1.000
_cell.length_b   1.000
_cell.length_c   1.000
_cell.angle_alpha   90.00
_cell.angle_beta   90.00
_cell.angle_gamma   90.00
#
_symmetry.space_group_name_H-M   'P 1'
#
loop_
_entity.id
_entity.type
_entity.pdbx_description
1 polymer ?
#
loop_
_entity_poly.entity_id
_entity_poly.type
_entity_poly.pdbx_seq_one_letter_code
_entity_poly.pdbx_strand_id
1 'polypeptide(L)' 'MNPNPTCCFCYQIIDLEKDGAATALRLGAVDPVRGGAVRQKAYSHSRCLRERVHPDIDLWFEF' A
#
# COMPACT_ATOMS: atom_id res chain seq x y z
N MET A 1 10.65 7.16 -17.57
CA MET A 1 9.22 7.27 -17.20
C MET A 1 9.01 6.41 -15.98
N ASN A 2 8.55 6.96 -14.86
CA ASN A 2 8.17 6.14 -13.72
C ASN A 2 6.69 5.80 -13.93
N PRO A 3 6.32 4.56 -14.29
CA PRO A 3 4.92 4.22 -14.48
C PRO A 3 4.24 4.28 -13.11
N ASN A 4 3.21 5.12 -13.01
CA ASN A 4 2.35 5.17 -11.85
C ASN A 4 1.88 3.74 -11.49
N PRO A 5 1.99 3.32 -10.21
CA PRO A 5 1.68 1.96 -9.82
C PRO A 5 0.18 1.69 -9.89
N THR A 6 -0.19 0.42 -10.05
CA THR A 6 -1.60 -0.01 -10.03
C THR A 6 -2.05 -0.37 -8.62
N CYS A 7 -3.22 0.11 -8.20
CA CYS A 7 -3.85 -0.33 -6.96
C CYS A 7 -4.22 -1.82 -7.03
N CYS A 8 -3.80 -2.61 -6.04
CA CYS A 8 -4.04 -4.05 -6.00
C CYS A 8 -5.49 -4.46 -5.74
N PHE A 9 -6.37 -3.51 -5.38
CA PHE A 9 -7.78 -3.78 -5.10
C PHE A 9 -8.73 -3.35 -6.22
N CYS A 10 -8.57 -2.13 -6.75
CA CYS A 10 -9.46 -1.59 -7.78
C CYS A 10 -8.85 -1.61 -9.20
N TYR A 11 -7.59 -2.02 -9.33
CA TYR A 11 -6.85 -2.10 -10.60
C TYR A 11 -6.73 -0.78 -11.38
N GLN A 12 -7.08 0.34 -10.75
CA GLN A 12 -6.85 1.67 -11.30
C GLN A 12 -5.41 2.11 -11.05
N ILE A 13 -4.90 2.96 -11.94
CA ILE A 13 -3.60 3.62 -11.80
C ILE A 13 -3.68 4.59 -10.62
N ILE A 14 -2.70 4.53 -9.73
CA ILE A 14 -2.53 5.46 -8.60
C ILE A 14 -1.75 6.67 -9.11
N ASP A 15 -2.33 7.86 -8.99
CA ASP A 15 -1.62 9.12 -9.20
C ASP A 15 -0.85 9.48 -7.93
N LEU A 16 0.43 9.13 -7.84
CA LEU A 16 1.22 9.37 -6.62
C LEU A 16 1.32 10.86 -6.21
N GLU A 17 1.03 11.81 -7.11
CA GLU A 17 1.06 13.25 -6.82
C GLU A 17 -0.29 13.77 -6.30
N LYS A 18 -1.41 13.12 -6.68
CA LYS A 18 -2.76 13.54 -6.28
C LYS A 18 -3.38 12.61 -5.24
N ASP A 19 -3.08 11.33 -5.33
CA ASP A 19 -3.45 10.28 -4.38
C ASP A 19 -2.37 10.19 -3.30
N GLY A 20 -2.17 11.27 -2.53
CA GLY A 20 -1.21 11.37 -1.41
C GLY A 20 -1.39 10.34 -0.29
N ALA A 21 -2.26 9.36 -0.52
CA ALA A 21 -2.69 8.28 0.33
C ALA A 21 -2.50 6.92 -0.36
N ALA A 22 -1.45 6.73 -1.16
CA ALA A 22 -1.13 5.46 -1.78
C ALA A 22 0.35 5.11 -1.64
N THR A 23 0.65 4.08 -0.85
CA THR A 23 2.03 3.63 -0.57
C THR A 23 2.25 2.17 -0.94
N ALA A 24 3.52 1.76 -0.98
CA ALA A 24 3.91 0.38 -1.14
C ALA A 24 3.58 -0.42 0.14
N LEU A 25 2.52 -1.23 0.09
CA LEU A 25 2.26 -2.30 1.04
C LEU A 25 3.41 -3.31 0.99
N ARG A 26 4.04 -3.51 2.15
CA ARG A 26 5.11 -4.49 2.34
C ARG A 26 4.49 -5.79 2.85
N LEU A 27 4.30 -6.75 1.96
CA LEU A 27 3.79 -8.06 2.32
C LEU A 27 4.97 -9.01 2.57
N GLY A 28 4.97 -9.70 3.70
CA GLY A 28 6.04 -10.63 4.07
C GLY A 28 5.87 -11.20 5.47
N ALA A 29 6.50 -12.34 5.73
CA ALA A 29 6.61 -12.87 7.08
C ALA A 29 7.56 -11.98 7.90
N VAL A 30 7.14 -11.59 9.10
CA VAL A 30 8.05 -10.99 10.08
C VAL A 30 8.95 -12.13 10.58
N ASP A 31 10.15 -12.23 10.02
CA ASP A 31 11.19 -13.09 10.56
C ASP A 31 11.83 -12.37 11.77
N PRO A 32 11.68 -12.88 13.01
CA PRO A 32 12.20 -12.22 14.21
C PRO A 32 13.73 -12.13 14.23
N VAL A 33 14.43 -12.99 13.47
CA VAL A 33 15.89 -13.11 13.45
C VAL A 33 16.50 -12.34 12.29
N ARG A 34 15.82 -12.29 11.14
CA ARG A 34 16.32 -11.63 9.93
C ARG A 34 15.81 -10.20 9.72
N GLY A 35 14.93 -9.73 10.60
CA GLY A 35 14.16 -8.51 10.38
C GLY A 35 13.14 -8.71 9.25
N GLY A 36 12.19 -7.77 9.14
CA GLY A 36 11.07 -7.87 8.20
C GLY A 36 11.51 -7.98 6.74
N ALA A 37 11.69 -9.20 6.25
CA ALA A 37 11.98 -9.49 4.85
C ALA A 37 10.71 -9.20 4.03
N VAL A 38 10.67 -8.03 3.39
CA VAL A 38 9.62 -7.67 2.45
C VAL A 38 9.68 -8.65 1.28
N ARG A 39 8.73 -9.57 1.20
CA ARG A 39 8.64 -10.56 0.11
C ARG A 39 8.00 -9.98 -1.13
N GLN A 40 7.10 -9.01 -0.95
CA GLN A 40 6.37 -8.38 -2.05
C GLN A 40 6.02 -6.93 -1.74
N LYS A 41 6.10 -6.09 -2.77
CA LYS A 41 5.60 -4.72 -2.76
C LYS A 41 4.30 -4.68 -3.57
N ALA A 42 3.20 -4.28 -2.95
CA ALA A 42 1.94 -3.98 -3.61
C ALA A 42 1.59 -2.51 -3.39
N TYR A 43 0.72 -1.91 -4.19
CA TYR A 43 0.26 -0.53 -3.96
C TYR A 43 -1.26 -0.52 -3.78
N SER A 44 -1.78 0.39 -2.97
CA SER A 44 -3.22 0.54 -2.76
C SER A 44 -3.61 1.97 -2.48
N HIS A 45 -4.76 2.42 -2.98
CA HIS A 45 -5.42 3.61 -2.45
C HIS A 45 -5.84 3.36 -1.00
N SER A 46 -5.71 4.36 -0.14
CA SER A 46 -6.13 4.26 1.26
C SER A 46 -7.60 3.92 1.44
N ARG A 47 -8.48 4.50 0.62
CA ARG A 47 -9.90 4.14 0.62
C ARG A 47 -10.12 2.66 0.34
N CYS A 48 -9.48 2.12 -0.71
CA CYS A 48 -9.62 0.71 -1.06
C CYS A 48 -9.05 -0.21 0.04
N LEU A 49 -7.97 0.20 0.68
CA LEU A 49 -7.39 -0.55 1.80
C LEU A 49 -8.33 -0.57 3.02
N ARG A 50 -8.90 0.58 3.39
CA ARG A 50 -9.90 0.70 4.46
C ARG A 50 -11.13 -0.15 4.22
N GLU A 51 -11.69 -0.09 3.01
CA GLU A 51 -12.87 -0.88 2.62
C GLU A 51 -12.63 -2.40 2.75
N ARG A 52 -11.38 -2.87 2.63
CA ARG A 52 -11.04 -4.30 2.67
C ARG A 52 -10.51 -4.80 4.01
N VAL A 53 -9.94 -3.92 4.83
CA VAL A 53 -9.28 -4.29 6.09
C VAL A 53 -10.05 -3.77 7.30
N HIS A 54 -10.18 -2.45 7.42
CA HIS A 54 -10.91 -1.78 8.49
C HIS A 54 -11.19 -0.33 8.08
N PRO A 55 -12.45 0.17 8.17
CA PRO A 55 -12.82 1.48 7.65
C PRO A 55 -12.05 2.63 8.30
N ASP A 56 -11.72 2.51 9.59
CA ASP A 56 -11.08 3.58 10.37
C ASP A 56 -9.62 3.27 10.74
N ILE A 57 -8.93 2.39 10.00
CA ILE A 57 -7.50 2.16 10.28
C ILE A 57 -6.68 3.42 10.00
N ASP A 58 -5.81 3.77 10.95
CA ASP A 58 -4.79 4.79 10.76
C ASP A 58 -3.70 4.26 9.82
N LEU A 59 -3.53 4.95 8.69
CA LEU A 59 -2.55 4.59 7.68
C LEU A 59 -1.33 5.49 7.84
N TRP A 60 -0.23 4.89 8.31
CA TRP A 60 1.04 5.58 8.62
C TRP A 60 1.63 6.43 7.49
N PHE A 61 1.13 6.30 6.26
CA PHE A 61 1.61 6.96 5.05
C PHE A 61 0.69 8.08 4.55
N GLU A 62 -0.38 8.41 5.27
CA GLU A 62 -1.26 9.55 4.99
C GLU A 62 -0.86 10.84 5.76
N PHE A 63 0.30 10.86 6.41
CA PHE A 63 0.79 11.95 7.26
C PHE A 63 2.06 12.61 6.72
#